data_AF-A0A135HRL6-F1
#
_entry.id   AF-A0A135HRL6-F1
#
_cell.length_a   1.000
_cell.length_b   1.000
_cell.length_c   1.000
_cell.angle_alpha   90.00
_cell.angle_beta   90.00
_cell.angle_gamma   90.00
#
_symmetry.space_group_name_H-M   'P 1'
#
loop_
_entity.id
_entity.type
_entity.pdbx_description
1 polymer ?
#
loop_
_entity_poly.entity_id
_entity_poly.type
_entity_poly.pdbx_seq_one_letter_code
_entity_poly.pdbx_strand_id
1 'polypeptide(L)'
;MAEQSIWSGKLDASSEPGVKTGVTLNTRDPKITIAVTGSAKYAQDKSDFGPVGDPSYQNPNTLLPSANVGAVLMKVGSGPYRFVGNGLSDWTIREDGELTFFYNDWPGKYGDNSGSFNITVTREIAEPVADTLKYGDKVHLLNGYTNWTGGYLDVYGTADTAGAKYNVITATVSDRDSGSGTWLVESASGVADGTDVRSGDLIQLRNLYGNDGGYLDINGSASSPELYNVYTAEKSEQSENTLNWVVFSGVSGSNVNIGSVVHLLSQYTNGNGGFLDVCWGFAGANAKYGVYTTESQDRDEGSGSWKFLRANA
;
A
#
# COMPACT_ATOMS: atom_id res chain seq x y z
N MET A 1 2.40 4.91 16.80
CA MET A 1 1.33 4.71 15.81
C MET A 1 0.76 6.07 15.52
N ALA A 2 0.75 6.48 14.26
CA ALA A 2 0.16 7.72 13.84
C ALA A 2 -1.37 7.68 14.04
N GLU A 3 -1.95 8.78 14.51
CA GLU A 3 -3.39 8.98 14.55
C GLU A 3 -3.80 9.92 13.41
N GLN A 4 -4.86 9.56 12.69
CA GLN A 4 -5.48 10.45 11.71
C GLN A 4 -6.82 10.94 12.22
N SER A 5 -7.03 12.26 12.19
CA SER A 5 -8.35 12.84 12.34
C SER A 5 -9.23 12.42 11.17
N ILE A 6 -10.22 11.57 11.43
CA ILE A 6 -11.19 11.09 10.45
C ILE A 6 -12.45 11.94 10.42
N TRP A 7 -12.71 12.71 11.49
CA TRP A 7 -13.79 13.69 11.51
C TRP A 7 -13.57 14.75 12.60
N SER A 8 -14.03 15.97 12.34
CA SER A 8 -14.17 17.01 13.35
C SER A 8 -15.42 17.81 13.05
N GLY A 9 -16.18 18.14 14.10
CA GLY A 9 -17.42 18.87 13.93
C GLY A 9 -18.05 19.30 15.24
N LYS A 10 -19.26 19.83 15.12
CA LYS A 10 -20.00 20.45 16.21
C LYS A 10 -21.31 19.71 16.45
N LEU A 11 -21.62 19.44 17.71
CA LEU A 11 -22.92 18.96 18.17
C LEU A 11 -23.63 20.10 18.91
N ASP A 12 -24.65 20.69 18.29
CA ASP A 12 -25.49 21.68 18.94
C ASP A 12 -26.49 21.00 19.90
N ALA A 13 -26.66 21.57 21.09
CA ALA A 13 -27.53 20.99 22.12
C ALA A 13 -29.02 20.99 21.74
N SER A 14 -29.40 21.81 20.76
CA SER A 14 -30.75 21.87 20.19
C SER A 14 -30.98 20.88 19.03
N SER A 15 -29.94 20.13 18.60
CA SER A 15 -30.05 19.18 17.49
C SER A 15 -30.60 17.83 17.95
N GLU A 16 -31.93 17.70 17.96
CA GLU A 16 -32.61 16.43 18.26
C GLU A 16 -32.19 15.27 17.32
N PRO A 17 -32.03 15.47 16.00
CA PRO A 17 -31.55 14.39 15.11
C PRO A 17 -30.09 14.00 15.33
N GLY A 18 -29.36 14.71 16.20
CA GLY A 18 -27.92 14.59 16.36
C GLY A 18 -27.14 15.20 15.19
N VAL A 19 -25.87 14.85 15.08
CA VAL A 19 -24.99 15.22 13.97
C VAL A 19 -24.43 13.96 13.32
N LYS A 20 -24.81 13.76 12.05
CA LYS A 20 -24.28 12.71 11.18
C LYS A 20 -22.88 13.09 10.73
N THR A 21 -21.92 12.18 10.89
CA THR A 21 -20.51 12.48 10.60
C THR A 21 -20.13 12.19 9.16
N GLY A 22 -20.89 11.37 8.43
CA GLY A 22 -20.48 10.78 7.16
C GLY A 22 -19.39 9.70 7.29
N VAL A 23 -18.84 9.48 8.49
CA VAL A 23 -17.85 8.44 8.75
C VAL A 23 -18.54 7.10 8.89
N THR A 24 -18.20 6.16 8.01
CA THR A 24 -18.61 4.76 8.14
C THR A 24 -17.55 3.99 8.91
N LEU A 25 -17.96 3.29 9.97
CA LEU A 25 -17.11 2.42 10.78
C LEU A 25 -17.41 0.95 10.47
N ASN A 26 -16.40 0.09 10.55
CA ASN A 26 -16.53 -1.36 10.51
C ASN A 26 -15.91 -2.00 11.77
N THR A 27 -16.45 -3.11 12.24
CA THR A 27 -15.92 -3.92 13.35
C THR A 27 -14.51 -4.46 13.13
N ARG A 28 -14.03 -4.45 11.88
CA ARG A 28 -12.65 -4.80 11.50
C ARG A 28 -11.72 -3.60 11.38
N ASP A 29 -12.24 -2.38 11.50
CA ASP A 29 -11.41 -1.18 11.48
C ASP A 29 -10.56 -1.09 12.77
N PRO A 30 -9.41 -0.40 12.71
CA PRO A 30 -8.66 -0.02 13.89
C PRO A 30 -9.52 0.75 14.90
N LYS A 31 -9.04 0.79 16.16
CA LYS A 31 -9.70 1.53 17.24
C LYS A 31 -9.75 3.02 16.92
N ILE A 32 -10.74 3.70 17.53
CA ILE A 32 -10.90 5.14 17.44
C ILE A 32 -10.75 5.81 18.79
N THR A 33 -10.31 7.06 18.78
CA THR A 33 -10.33 7.96 19.91
C THR A 33 -11.26 9.13 19.60
N ILE A 34 -12.10 9.48 20.57
CA ILE A 34 -13.06 10.58 20.49
C ILE A 34 -12.70 11.58 21.57
N ALA A 35 -12.49 12.83 21.19
CA ALA A 35 -12.26 13.94 22.11
C ALA A 35 -13.43 14.91 22.04
N VAL A 36 -13.95 15.34 23.20
CA VAL A 36 -15.10 16.24 23.28
C VAL A 36 -14.78 17.42 24.18
N THR A 37 -15.06 18.63 23.70
CA THR A 37 -14.90 19.88 24.47
C THR A 37 -16.12 20.79 24.29
N GLY A 38 -16.26 21.79 25.15
CA GLY A 38 -17.37 22.74 25.12
C GLY A 38 -18.36 22.52 26.26
N SER A 39 -19.46 23.26 26.21
CA SER A 39 -20.50 23.23 27.23
C SER A 39 -21.86 23.55 26.63
N ALA A 40 -22.90 23.03 27.28
CA ALA A 40 -24.28 23.21 26.88
C ALA A 40 -25.23 23.11 28.08
N LYS A 41 -26.45 23.60 27.91
CA LYS A 41 -27.53 23.50 28.88
C LYS A 41 -28.81 22.97 28.25
N TYR A 42 -29.56 22.20 29.03
CA TYR A 42 -30.78 21.50 28.63
C TYR A 42 -32.08 22.27 28.95
N ALA A 43 -31.96 23.50 29.46
CA ALA A 43 -33.07 24.42 29.69
C ALA A 43 -32.51 25.83 29.99
N GLN A 44 -33.38 26.84 29.89
CA GLN A 44 -33.00 28.25 30.07
C GLN A 44 -32.47 28.57 31.48
N ASP A 45 -33.05 27.94 32.51
CA ASP A 45 -32.77 28.16 33.94
C ASP A 45 -31.62 27.30 34.49
N LYS A 46 -30.99 26.50 33.62
CA LYS A 46 -29.91 25.58 34.00
C LYS A 46 -28.53 26.17 33.72
N SER A 47 -27.55 25.70 34.49
CA SER A 47 -26.14 25.99 34.27
C SER A 47 -25.64 25.31 33.00
N ASP A 48 -24.53 25.84 32.46
CA ASP A 48 -23.77 25.16 31.43
C ASP A 48 -23.05 23.94 32.02
N PHE A 49 -23.25 22.78 31.39
CA PHE A 49 -22.59 21.54 31.76
C PHE A 49 -21.61 21.12 30.66
N GLY A 50 -20.51 20.50 31.08
CA GLY A 50 -19.57 19.88 30.16
C GLY A 50 -20.15 18.61 29.51
N PRO A 51 -19.36 17.92 28.67
CA PRO A 51 -19.84 16.79 27.87
C PRO A 51 -20.42 15.60 28.64
N VAL A 52 -20.15 15.50 29.95
CA VAL A 52 -20.71 14.49 30.86
C VAL A 52 -22.18 14.76 31.22
N GLY A 53 -22.70 15.96 30.94
CA GLY A 53 -24.05 16.38 31.32
C GLY A 53 -24.19 16.74 32.80
N ASP A 54 -25.42 16.96 33.25
CA ASP A 54 -25.75 17.31 34.65
C ASP A 54 -25.60 16.09 35.58
N PRO A 55 -24.57 16.03 36.43
CA PRO A 55 -24.30 14.85 37.26
C PRO A 55 -25.39 14.60 38.32
N SER A 56 -26.28 15.57 38.56
CA SER A 56 -27.38 15.45 39.51
C SER A 56 -28.70 15.01 38.86
N TYR A 57 -28.75 14.90 37.53
CA TYR A 57 -29.99 14.69 36.81
C TYR A 57 -29.89 13.63 35.70
N GLN A 58 -30.57 12.50 35.95
CA GLN A 58 -30.89 11.47 34.98
C GLN A 58 -32.40 11.44 34.80
N ASN A 59 -32.87 11.12 33.60
CA ASN A 59 -34.30 11.08 33.30
C ASN A 59 -34.63 9.85 32.44
N PRO A 60 -35.64 9.05 32.82
CA PRO A 60 -35.99 7.81 32.12
C PRO A 60 -36.49 8.00 30.67
N ASN A 61 -36.84 9.23 30.29
CA ASN A 61 -37.39 9.55 28.96
C ASN A 61 -36.33 10.06 27.97
N THR A 62 -35.05 10.13 28.35
CA THR A 62 -33.98 10.56 27.44
C THR A 62 -33.53 9.45 26.49
N LEU A 63 -32.71 9.80 25.49
CA LEU A 63 -32.14 8.85 24.53
C LEU A 63 -31.37 7.71 25.21
N LEU A 64 -30.61 8.02 26.27
CA LEU A 64 -29.93 7.04 27.11
C LEU A 64 -30.24 7.32 28.60
N PRO A 65 -31.27 6.64 29.18
CA PRO A 65 -31.71 6.85 30.55
C PRO A 65 -30.63 6.65 31.63
N SER A 66 -29.63 5.82 31.36
CA SER A 66 -28.52 5.54 32.27
C SER A 66 -27.43 6.62 32.26
N ALA A 67 -27.55 7.64 31.39
CA ALA A 67 -26.63 8.76 31.30
C ALA A 67 -27.34 10.05 31.77
N ASN A 68 -26.53 11.02 32.17
CA ASN A 68 -27.01 12.33 32.61
C ASN A 68 -27.69 13.08 31.46
N VAL A 69 -28.68 13.91 31.79
CA VAL A 69 -29.24 14.86 30.83
C VAL A 69 -28.15 15.83 30.39
N GLY A 70 -28.08 16.08 29.08
CA GLY A 70 -27.09 16.90 28.42
C GLY A 70 -25.73 16.24 28.16
N ALA A 71 -25.60 14.93 28.42
CA ALA A 71 -24.40 14.18 28.06
C ALA A 71 -24.26 14.02 26.54
N VAL A 72 -23.01 13.94 26.07
CA VAL A 72 -22.71 13.56 24.68
C VAL A 72 -22.79 12.05 24.53
N LEU A 73 -23.56 11.62 23.54
CA LEU A 73 -23.73 10.23 23.15
C LEU A 73 -23.24 10.01 21.73
N MET A 74 -23.03 8.74 21.38
CA MET A 74 -22.85 8.31 20.00
C MET A 74 -23.71 7.10 19.66
N LYS A 75 -23.89 6.86 18.37
CA LYS A 75 -24.42 5.63 17.79
C LYS A 75 -23.66 5.32 16.51
N VAL A 76 -23.47 4.03 16.22
CA VAL A 76 -22.88 3.53 14.98
C VAL A 76 -23.93 2.71 14.24
N GLY A 77 -24.29 3.12 13.02
CA GLY A 77 -25.33 2.47 12.22
C GLY A 77 -26.67 2.34 12.97
N SER A 78 -27.21 1.13 13.03
CA SER A 78 -28.44 0.81 13.78
C SER A 78 -28.18 0.41 15.24
N GLY A 79 -26.94 0.51 15.74
CA GLY A 79 -26.54 0.11 17.09
C GLY A 79 -27.21 0.88 18.24
N PRO A 80 -26.91 0.53 19.49
CA PRO A 80 -27.42 1.23 20.66
C PRO A 80 -26.77 2.62 20.83
N TYR A 81 -27.43 3.52 21.55
CA TYR A 81 -26.80 4.72 22.07
C TYR A 81 -25.70 4.35 23.08
N ARG A 82 -24.58 5.06 23.04
CA ARG A 82 -23.45 4.89 23.95
C ARG A 82 -23.03 6.23 24.53
N PHE A 83 -22.75 6.24 25.83
CA PHE A 83 -22.19 7.40 26.50
C PHE A 83 -20.77 7.69 26.01
N VAL A 84 -20.50 8.94 25.63
CA VAL A 84 -19.17 9.42 25.21
C VAL A 84 -18.59 10.34 26.29
N GLY A 85 -19.40 11.24 26.85
CA GLY A 85 -18.91 12.19 27.86
C GLY A 85 -17.76 13.04 27.33
N ASN A 86 -16.69 13.18 28.12
CA ASN A 86 -15.49 13.94 27.75
C ASN A 86 -14.70 13.31 26.59
N GLY A 87 -15.03 12.09 26.18
CA GLY A 87 -14.32 11.35 25.14
C GLY A 87 -14.14 9.87 25.47
N LEU A 88 -13.68 9.13 24.46
CA LEU A 88 -13.34 7.72 24.55
C LEU A 88 -11.94 7.53 23.97
N SER A 89 -11.06 6.79 24.64
CA SER A 89 -9.72 6.47 24.14
C SER A 89 -9.66 5.00 23.73
N ASP A 90 -8.99 4.72 22.61
CA ASP A 90 -8.75 3.35 22.10
C ASP A 90 -10.03 2.50 22.04
N TRP A 91 -11.13 3.13 21.63
CA TRP A 91 -12.43 2.51 21.63
C TRP A 91 -12.53 1.50 20.48
N THR A 92 -12.81 0.25 20.85
CA THR A 92 -13.05 -0.83 19.90
C THR A 92 -14.42 -0.69 19.26
N ILE A 93 -14.47 -0.68 17.94
CA ILE A 93 -15.69 -0.62 17.15
C ILE A 93 -16.45 -1.93 17.29
N ARG A 94 -17.73 -1.87 17.66
CA ARG A 94 -18.58 -3.03 17.94
C ARG A 94 -19.74 -3.19 16.98
N GLU A 95 -19.96 -2.20 16.11
CA GLU A 95 -21.04 -2.16 15.15
C GLU A 95 -20.55 -1.60 13.82
N ASP A 96 -21.17 -2.02 12.72
CA ASP A 96 -20.92 -1.49 11.38
C ASP A 96 -21.91 -0.36 11.09
N GLY A 97 -21.46 0.71 10.42
CA GLY A 97 -22.31 1.77 9.89
C GLY A 97 -21.84 3.19 10.21
N GLU A 98 -22.69 4.17 9.92
CA GLU A 98 -22.36 5.59 10.10
C GLU A 98 -22.27 5.97 11.58
N LEU A 99 -21.20 6.66 11.98
CA LEU A 99 -21.05 7.29 13.30
C LEU A 99 -21.91 8.56 13.36
N THR A 100 -22.74 8.67 14.40
CA THR A 100 -23.58 9.84 14.67
C THR A 100 -23.47 10.24 16.14
N PHE A 101 -23.34 11.53 16.44
CA PHE A 101 -23.32 12.05 17.81
C PHE A 101 -24.65 12.69 18.19
N PHE A 102 -25.03 12.59 19.47
CA PHE A 102 -26.31 13.10 19.99
C PHE A 102 -26.11 13.81 21.32
N TYR A 103 -26.98 14.79 21.59
CA TYR A 103 -27.16 15.41 22.89
C TYR A 103 -28.21 14.61 23.67
N ASN A 104 -27.91 14.17 24.90
CA ASN A 104 -28.83 13.32 25.66
C ASN A 104 -29.95 14.15 26.30
N ASP A 105 -31.12 14.18 25.67
CA ASP A 105 -32.29 14.86 26.21
C ASP A 105 -33.58 14.10 25.86
N TRP A 106 -34.71 14.56 26.40
CA TRP A 106 -36.03 14.03 26.08
C TRP A 106 -36.40 14.43 24.64
N PRO A 107 -36.71 13.45 23.76
CA PRO A 107 -37.32 13.72 22.45
C PRO A 107 -38.42 14.79 22.48
N GLY A 108 -38.32 15.77 21.57
CA GLY A 108 -39.21 16.93 21.49
C GLY A 108 -38.96 18.06 22.50
N LYS A 109 -37.92 17.97 23.35
CA LYS A 109 -37.56 19.00 24.35
C LYS A 109 -36.27 19.75 24.08
N TYR A 110 -35.75 19.70 22.85
CA TYR A 110 -34.48 20.32 22.50
C TYR A 110 -34.57 21.85 22.24
N GLY A 111 -35.78 22.42 22.24
CA GLY A 111 -36.04 23.80 21.79
C GLY A 111 -35.54 24.88 22.76
N ASP A 112 -35.39 24.58 24.04
CA ASP A 112 -34.85 25.45 25.08
C ASP A 112 -33.39 25.14 25.44
N ASN A 113 -32.76 24.25 24.67
CA ASN A 113 -31.35 23.92 24.82
C ASN A 113 -30.48 24.98 24.15
N SER A 114 -29.29 25.21 24.70
CA SER A 114 -28.30 26.10 24.10
C SER A 114 -26.87 25.68 24.44
N GLY A 115 -25.91 26.24 23.70
CA GLY A 115 -24.53 25.78 23.73
C GLY A 115 -24.30 24.58 22.82
N SER A 116 -23.09 24.03 22.87
CA SER A 116 -22.63 23.02 21.91
C SER A 116 -21.33 22.38 22.32
N PHE A 117 -21.03 21.23 21.73
CA PHE A 117 -19.77 20.54 21.88
C PHE A 117 -18.98 20.48 20.57
N ASN A 118 -17.68 20.68 20.65
CA ASN A 118 -16.74 20.37 19.57
C ASN A 118 -16.22 18.95 19.77
N ILE A 119 -16.30 18.15 18.73
CA ILE A 119 -15.95 16.73 18.77
C ILE A 119 -14.92 16.46 17.67
N THR A 120 -13.85 15.77 18.04
CA THR A 120 -12.86 15.23 17.11
C THR A 120 -12.83 13.72 17.24
N VAL A 121 -12.79 13.03 16.10
CA VAL A 121 -12.63 11.59 16.03
C VAL A 121 -11.32 11.30 15.32
N THR A 122 -10.39 10.67 16.02
CA THR A 122 -9.17 10.11 15.45
C THR A 122 -9.30 8.62 15.33
N ARG A 123 -8.63 8.06 14.32
CA ARG A 123 -8.45 6.62 14.15
C ARG A 123 -6.97 6.31 14.25
N GLU A 124 -6.66 5.24 14.96
CA GLU A 124 -5.33 4.65 14.90
C GLU A 124 -5.05 4.24 13.46
N ILE A 125 -4.04 4.82 12.84
CA ILE A 125 -3.50 4.26 11.62
C ILE A 125 -2.56 3.16 12.09
N ALA A 126 -2.87 1.91 11.74
CA ALA A 126 -1.80 0.95 11.57
C ALA A 126 -0.86 1.59 10.55
N GLU A 127 0.34 2.03 10.98
CA GLU A 127 1.38 2.51 10.06
C GLU A 127 1.31 1.60 8.83
N PRO A 128 1.20 2.13 7.59
CA PRO A 128 1.21 1.25 6.44
C PRO A 128 2.46 0.41 6.58
N VAL A 129 2.27 -0.88 6.89
CA VAL A 129 3.38 -1.82 6.87
C VAL A 129 3.85 -1.70 5.43
N ALA A 130 5.05 -1.14 5.25
CA ALA A 130 5.59 -0.95 3.93
C ALA A 130 5.45 -2.30 3.23
N ASP A 131 4.77 -2.32 2.07
CA ASP A 131 4.62 -3.56 1.32
C ASP A 131 6.00 -3.92 0.81
N THR A 132 6.70 -4.80 1.51
CA THR A 132 8.09 -5.16 1.21
C THR A 132 8.14 -6.31 0.22
N LEU A 133 9.08 -6.23 -0.71
CA LEU A 133 9.42 -7.37 -1.56
C LEU A 133 10.07 -8.45 -0.70
N LYS A 134 9.65 -9.69 -0.91
CA LYS A 134 10.16 -10.88 -0.23
C LYS A 134 10.68 -11.89 -1.24
N TYR A 135 11.65 -12.68 -0.81
CA TYR A 135 12.03 -13.89 -1.55
C TYR A 135 10.82 -14.83 -1.66
N GLY A 136 10.65 -15.47 -2.82
CA GLY A 136 9.48 -16.28 -3.15
C GLY A 136 8.29 -15.49 -3.72
N ASP A 137 8.38 -14.16 -3.80
CA ASP A 137 7.32 -13.35 -4.39
C ASP A 137 7.24 -13.50 -5.91
N LYS A 138 6.01 -13.54 -6.42
CA LYS A 138 5.72 -13.41 -7.85
C LYS A 138 5.43 -11.94 -8.18
N VAL A 139 6.13 -11.42 -9.17
CA VAL A 139 6.13 -9.99 -9.49
C VAL A 139 6.09 -9.75 -10.99
N HIS A 140 5.66 -8.54 -11.33
CA HIS A 140 5.90 -7.91 -12.62
C HIS A 140 6.92 -6.79 -12.43
N LEU A 141 7.79 -6.56 -13.41
CA LEU A 141 8.73 -5.44 -13.38
C LEU A 141 8.30 -4.39 -14.39
N LEU A 142 7.89 -3.21 -13.93
CA LEU A 142 7.53 -2.09 -14.80
C LEU A 142 8.75 -1.19 -15.03
N ASN A 143 9.09 -0.95 -16.30
CA ASN A 143 10.20 -0.09 -16.69
C ASN A 143 9.83 1.40 -16.60
N GLY A 144 10.78 2.22 -16.17
CA GLY A 144 10.64 3.65 -15.91
C GLY A 144 10.67 4.54 -17.15
N TYR A 145 11.08 4.01 -18.30
CA TYR A 145 11.28 4.80 -19.52
C TYR A 145 10.04 5.61 -19.89
N THR A 146 10.25 6.88 -20.23
CA THR A 146 9.20 7.84 -20.57
C THR A 146 8.07 7.84 -19.53
N ASN A 147 8.44 8.14 -18.28
CA ASN A 147 7.50 8.26 -17.15
C ASN A 147 6.67 6.98 -16.88
N TRP A 148 7.35 5.86 -16.66
CA TRP A 148 6.75 4.55 -16.34
C TRP A 148 5.86 3.98 -17.45
N THR A 149 6.10 4.40 -18.70
CA THR A 149 5.42 3.85 -19.88
C THR A 149 6.31 2.91 -20.69
N GLY A 150 7.51 2.58 -20.21
CA GLY A 150 8.47 1.67 -20.84
C GLY A 150 7.97 0.23 -21.02
N GLY A 151 6.91 -0.17 -20.30
CA GLY A 151 6.32 -1.50 -20.38
C GLY A 151 6.85 -2.46 -19.31
N TYR A 152 6.35 -3.69 -19.33
CA TYR A 152 6.65 -4.72 -18.34
C TYR A 152 7.67 -5.72 -18.85
N LEU A 153 8.66 -6.10 -18.03
CA LEU A 153 9.65 -7.13 -18.38
C LEU A 153 8.95 -8.45 -18.71
N ASP A 154 9.17 -8.98 -19.91
CA ASP A 154 8.44 -10.13 -20.46
C ASP A 154 9.36 -10.99 -21.35
N VAL A 155 9.05 -12.28 -21.49
CA VAL A 155 9.72 -13.18 -22.44
C VAL A 155 8.98 -13.28 -23.77
N TYR A 156 9.73 -13.27 -24.88
CA TYR A 156 9.14 -13.20 -26.21
C TYR A 156 9.82 -14.11 -27.22
N GLY A 157 9.11 -15.15 -27.65
CA GLY A 157 9.58 -16.09 -28.65
C GLY A 157 10.88 -16.80 -28.22
N THR A 158 11.29 -17.81 -28.97
CA THR A 158 12.55 -18.51 -28.72
C THR A 158 13.74 -17.60 -29.06
N ALA A 159 14.81 -17.71 -28.30
CA ALA A 159 16.08 -17.07 -28.63
C ALA A 159 16.87 -17.95 -29.61
N ASP A 160 17.51 -17.34 -30.60
CA ASP A 160 18.41 -18.04 -31.54
C ASP A 160 19.85 -18.17 -31.00
N THR A 161 20.10 -17.61 -29.81
CA THR A 161 21.40 -17.63 -29.14
C THR A 161 21.61 -18.95 -28.41
N ALA A 162 22.76 -19.59 -28.60
CA ALA A 162 23.09 -20.84 -27.92
C ALA A 162 23.04 -20.67 -26.38
N GLY A 163 22.36 -21.61 -25.70
CA GLY A 163 22.17 -21.59 -24.25
C GLY A 163 21.09 -20.62 -23.74
N ALA A 164 20.41 -19.88 -24.64
CA ALA A 164 19.26 -19.07 -24.30
C ALA A 164 17.94 -19.80 -24.63
N LYS A 165 16.91 -19.60 -23.80
CA LYS A 165 15.54 -20.09 -24.02
C LYS A 165 14.71 -19.09 -24.82
N TYR A 166 14.49 -17.90 -24.26
CA TYR A 166 13.61 -16.88 -24.81
C TYR A 166 14.28 -15.50 -24.84
N ASN A 167 13.88 -14.66 -25.80
CA ASN A 167 14.26 -13.25 -25.80
C ASN A 167 13.60 -12.52 -24.62
N VAL A 168 14.25 -11.49 -24.10
CA VAL A 168 13.69 -10.64 -23.04
C VAL A 168 13.44 -9.25 -23.60
N ILE A 169 12.21 -8.78 -23.43
CA ILE A 169 11.70 -7.52 -23.95
C ILE A 169 10.85 -6.83 -22.90
N THR A 170 10.38 -5.61 -23.18
CA THR A 170 9.23 -5.06 -22.45
C THR A 170 7.94 -5.14 -23.26
N ALA A 171 6.83 -5.48 -22.59
CA ALA A 171 5.51 -5.61 -23.18
C ALA A 171 4.54 -4.51 -22.72
N THR A 172 3.46 -4.30 -23.47
CA THR A 172 2.41 -3.30 -23.15
C THR A 172 1.53 -3.72 -21.96
N VAL A 173 1.45 -5.02 -21.68
CA VAL A 173 0.67 -5.62 -20.58
C VAL A 173 1.61 -6.43 -19.69
N SER A 174 1.23 -6.62 -18.42
CA SER A 174 2.11 -7.24 -17.41
C SER A 174 2.24 -8.75 -17.53
N ASP A 175 1.33 -9.40 -18.26
CA ASP A 175 1.42 -10.82 -18.59
C ASP A 175 0.74 -11.09 -19.93
N ARG A 176 1.53 -11.11 -21.00
CA ARG A 176 1.00 -11.23 -22.36
C ARG A 176 0.59 -12.67 -22.70
N ASP A 177 1.27 -13.66 -22.13
CA ASP A 177 1.16 -15.06 -22.53
C ASP A 177 1.32 -16.01 -21.34
N SER A 178 0.40 -15.94 -20.38
CA SER A 178 0.25 -16.90 -19.27
C SER A 178 1.54 -17.19 -18.50
N GLY A 179 2.08 -16.17 -17.85
CA GLY A 179 3.33 -16.20 -17.08
C GLY A 179 4.51 -15.54 -17.78
N SER A 180 4.37 -15.07 -19.02
CA SER A 180 5.46 -14.48 -19.81
C SER A 180 6.03 -13.20 -19.19
N GLY A 181 5.21 -12.41 -18.53
CA GLY A 181 5.65 -11.22 -17.78
C GLY A 181 5.74 -11.43 -16.26
N THR A 182 5.58 -12.67 -15.78
CA THR A 182 5.61 -12.99 -14.35
C THR A 182 6.95 -13.59 -13.95
N TRP A 183 7.57 -13.00 -12.94
CA TRP A 183 8.88 -13.38 -12.44
C TRP A 183 8.80 -13.78 -10.97
N LEU A 184 9.44 -14.88 -10.60
CA LEU A 184 9.67 -15.28 -9.22
C LEU A 184 11.00 -14.71 -8.74
N VAL A 185 10.99 -14.02 -7.59
CA VAL A 185 12.19 -13.47 -6.96
C VAL A 185 12.82 -14.54 -6.07
N GLU A 186 13.96 -15.08 -6.48
CA GLU A 186 14.69 -16.12 -5.74
C GLU A 186 15.97 -15.55 -5.12
N SER A 187 16.41 -16.15 -4.01
CA SER A 187 17.69 -15.81 -3.40
C SER A 187 18.84 -16.51 -4.11
N ALA A 188 19.84 -15.74 -4.56
CA ALA A 188 21.09 -16.30 -5.06
C ALA A 188 21.99 -16.85 -3.92
N SER A 189 21.78 -16.39 -2.68
CA SER A 189 22.60 -16.70 -1.51
C SER A 189 21.95 -17.70 -0.54
N GLY A 190 20.79 -18.28 -0.92
CA GLY A 190 20.08 -19.27 -0.11
C GLY A 190 19.26 -18.70 1.06
N VAL A 191 18.91 -17.41 1.00
CA VAL A 191 17.93 -16.80 1.93
C VAL A 191 16.56 -17.44 1.71
N ALA A 192 15.86 -17.75 2.79
CA ALA A 192 14.57 -18.43 2.75
C ALA A 192 13.44 -17.52 2.23
N ASP A 193 12.48 -18.14 1.53
CA ASP A 193 11.24 -17.50 1.08
C ASP A 193 10.48 -16.83 2.25
N GLY A 194 9.83 -15.70 1.97
CA GLY A 194 9.13 -14.86 2.93
C GLY A 194 10.03 -13.85 3.67
N THR A 195 11.35 -13.99 3.56
CA THR A 195 12.31 -13.00 4.09
C THR A 195 12.30 -11.75 3.20
N ASP A 196 12.37 -10.55 3.81
CA ASP A 196 12.46 -9.29 3.08
C ASP A 196 13.73 -9.23 2.24
N VAL A 197 13.57 -8.81 0.98
CA VAL A 197 14.68 -8.43 0.10
C VAL A 197 15.19 -7.06 0.51
N ARG A 198 16.51 -6.91 0.63
CA ARG A 198 17.18 -5.66 0.97
C ARG A 198 17.95 -5.09 -0.21
N SER A 199 18.07 -3.76 -0.22
CA SER A 199 18.92 -3.05 -1.17
C SER A 199 20.38 -3.49 -0.99
N GLY A 200 20.99 -3.99 -2.06
CA GLY A 200 22.31 -4.62 -2.09
C GLY A 200 22.27 -6.15 -2.11
N ASP A 201 21.11 -6.78 -1.97
CA ASP A 201 21.01 -8.24 -2.03
C ASP A 201 21.22 -8.79 -3.44
N LEU A 202 21.73 -10.03 -3.50
CA LEU A 202 21.79 -10.82 -4.72
C LEU A 202 20.49 -11.60 -4.92
N ILE A 203 19.87 -11.39 -6.07
CA ILE A 203 18.63 -12.05 -6.49
C ILE A 203 18.84 -12.80 -7.81
N GLN A 204 17.97 -13.78 -8.03
CA GLN A 204 17.74 -14.40 -9.34
C GLN A 204 16.27 -14.19 -9.70
N LEU A 205 16.00 -13.95 -10.98
CA LEU A 205 14.63 -13.74 -11.48
C LEU A 205 14.26 -14.91 -12.39
N ARG A 206 13.34 -15.77 -11.94
CA ARG A 206 12.87 -16.92 -12.71
C ARG A 206 11.55 -16.59 -13.39
N ASN A 207 11.51 -16.65 -14.71
CA ASN A 207 10.29 -16.43 -15.49
C ASN A 207 9.34 -17.65 -15.38
N LEU A 208 8.04 -17.39 -15.29
CA LEU A 208 7.03 -18.43 -15.07
C LEU A 208 6.30 -18.88 -16.34
N TYR A 209 6.70 -18.40 -17.52
CA TYR A 209 6.17 -18.87 -18.80
C TYR A 209 6.29 -20.39 -18.94
N GLY A 210 5.19 -21.06 -19.27
CA GLY A 210 5.18 -22.52 -19.40
C GLY A 210 5.59 -23.27 -18.12
N ASN A 211 5.49 -22.63 -16.95
CA ASN A 211 6.00 -23.06 -15.62
C ASN A 211 7.52 -23.03 -15.43
N ASP A 212 8.29 -22.89 -16.51
CA ASP A 212 9.75 -22.83 -16.48
C ASP A 212 10.31 -22.05 -17.68
N GLY A 213 10.09 -20.73 -17.65
CA GLY A 213 10.58 -19.80 -18.66
C GLY A 213 12.08 -19.56 -18.60
N GLY A 214 12.79 -20.17 -17.65
CA GLY A 214 14.21 -19.91 -17.38
C GLY A 214 14.47 -18.68 -16.51
N TYR A 215 15.74 -18.37 -16.31
CA TYR A 215 16.22 -17.31 -15.43
C TYR A 215 16.75 -16.14 -16.24
N LEU A 216 16.52 -14.90 -15.78
CA LEU A 216 17.06 -13.69 -16.40
C LEU A 216 18.60 -13.75 -16.42
N ASP A 217 19.16 -13.77 -17.62
CA ASP A 217 20.56 -14.10 -17.87
C ASP A 217 21.23 -13.08 -18.79
N ILE A 218 22.51 -12.85 -18.56
CA ILE A 218 23.39 -12.20 -19.53
C ILE A 218 23.99 -13.26 -20.45
N ASN A 219 23.74 -13.14 -21.76
CA ASN A 219 24.35 -14.04 -22.74
C ASN A 219 24.83 -13.31 -23.99
N GLY A 220 26.15 -13.28 -24.17
CA GLY A 220 26.80 -12.69 -25.34
C GLY A 220 26.88 -11.15 -25.31
N SER A 221 27.76 -10.60 -26.14
CA SER A 221 27.95 -9.15 -26.28
C SER A 221 26.83 -8.52 -27.09
N ALA A 222 26.40 -7.33 -26.67
CA ALA A 222 25.49 -6.49 -27.44
C ALA A 222 26.27 -5.53 -28.35
N SER A 223 25.56 -4.90 -29.28
CA SER A 223 26.14 -3.80 -30.07
C SER A 223 26.22 -2.55 -29.20
N SER A 224 27.28 -1.76 -29.35
CA SER A 224 27.42 -0.48 -28.66
C SER A 224 26.19 0.43 -28.93
N PRO A 225 25.67 1.15 -27.93
CA PRO A 225 26.24 1.40 -26.60
C PRO A 225 25.89 0.38 -25.51
N GLU A 226 25.18 -0.71 -25.85
CA GLU A 226 24.88 -1.77 -24.91
C GLU A 226 26.10 -2.67 -24.67
N LEU A 227 26.21 -3.21 -23.45
CA LEU A 227 27.32 -4.10 -23.07
C LEU A 227 27.01 -5.55 -23.47
N TYR A 228 25.88 -6.06 -22.98
CA TYR A 228 25.49 -7.45 -23.17
C TYR A 228 24.00 -7.60 -23.48
N ASN A 229 23.66 -8.67 -24.19
CA ASN A 229 22.28 -9.03 -24.44
C ASN A 229 21.70 -9.73 -23.22
N VAL A 230 20.39 -9.56 -23.00
CA VAL A 230 19.67 -10.20 -21.92
C VAL A 230 18.64 -11.18 -22.48
N TYR A 231 18.69 -12.40 -21.97
CA TYR A 231 17.80 -13.49 -22.35
C TYR A 231 17.28 -14.21 -21.10
N THR A 232 16.54 -15.28 -21.30
CA THR A 232 16.36 -16.30 -20.27
C THR A 232 17.20 -17.54 -20.57
N ALA A 233 17.65 -18.25 -19.53
CA ALA A 233 18.44 -19.48 -19.66
C ALA A 233 18.07 -20.54 -18.61
N GLU A 234 18.49 -21.78 -18.85
CA GLU A 234 18.43 -22.85 -17.82
C GLU A 234 19.47 -22.62 -16.73
N LYS A 235 19.08 -22.78 -15.46
CA LYS A 235 19.99 -22.57 -14.32
C LYS A 235 21.16 -23.55 -14.31
N SER A 236 20.94 -24.80 -14.70
CA SER A 236 21.99 -25.85 -14.71
C SER A 236 23.04 -25.66 -15.79
N GLU A 237 22.79 -24.82 -16.78
CA GLU A 237 23.64 -24.66 -17.96
C GLU A 237 24.53 -23.42 -17.91
N GLN A 238 24.38 -22.57 -16.87
CA GLN A 238 25.09 -21.30 -16.77
C GLN A 238 25.91 -21.17 -15.49
N SER A 239 26.93 -20.31 -15.55
CA SER A 239 27.67 -19.89 -14.35
C SER A 239 26.77 -19.01 -13.48
N GLU A 240 26.78 -19.21 -12.16
CA GLU A 240 25.89 -18.48 -11.24
C GLU A 240 25.97 -16.94 -11.41
N ASN A 241 27.14 -16.41 -11.79
CA ASN A 241 27.35 -14.97 -11.93
C ASN A 241 26.60 -14.30 -13.09
N THR A 242 26.18 -15.03 -14.13
CA THR A 242 25.41 -14.43 -15.25
C THR A 242 23.92 -14.31 -14.92
N LEU A 243 23.43 -15.13 -13.98
CA LEU A 243 22.05 -15.16 -13.49
C LEU A 243 21.82 -14.25 -12.28
N ASN A 244 22.90 -13.80 -11.64
CA ASN A 244 22.85 -13.06 -10.38
C ASN A 244 22.78 -11.56 -10.62
N TRP A 245 21.80 -10.92 -9.98
CA TRP A 245 21.56 -9.47 -10.05
C TRP A 245 21.60 -8.87 -8.66
N VAL A 246 22.32 -7.77 -8.48
CA VAL A 246 22.23 -6.96 -7.25
C VAL A 246 21.08 -5.99 -7.42
N VAL A 247 20.13 -6.01 -6.48
CA VAL A 247 19.01 -5.06 -6.45
C VAL A 247 19.35 -3.83 -5.62
N PHE A 248 19.30 -2.65 -6.24
CA PHE A 248 19.48 -1.38 -5.53
C PHE A 248 18.14 -0.64 -5.42
N SER A 249 17.78 -0.23 -4.21
CA SER A 249 16.64 0.64 -3.95
C SER A 249 16.94 1.56 -2.76
N GLY A 250 16.64 2.85 -2.89
CA GLY A 250 16.81 3.81 -1.80
C GLY A 250 18.20 3.75 -1.15
N VAL A 251 18.24 3.48 0.16
CA VAL A 251 19.48 3.39 0.94
C VAL A 251 19.95 1.94 1.00
N SER A 252 21.26 1.71 0.88
CA SER A 252 21.86 0.37 1.03
C SER A 252 21.43 -0.29 2.35
N GLY A 253 21.03 -1.55 2.28
CA GLY A 253 20.55 -2.35 3.40
C GLY A 253 19.11 -2.08 3.84
N SER A 254 18.41 -1.09 3.28
CA SER A 254 16.98 -0.92 3.56
C SER A 254 16.15 -1.97 2.84
N ASN A 255 14.95 -2.25 3.34
CA ASN A 255 14.00 -3.12 2.64
C ASN A 255 13.65 -2.52 1.26
N VAL A 256 13.53 -3.38 0.26
CA VAL A 256 12.98 -3.01 -1.05
C VAL A 256 11.45 -3.02 -0.93
N ASN A 257 10.81 -1.90 -1.23
CA ASN A 257 9.35 -1.80 -1.17
C ASN A 257 8.74 -2.05 -2.55
N ILE A 258 7.59 -2.71 -2.58
CA ILE A 258 6.78 -2.81 -3.79
C ILE A 258 6.45 -1.41 -4.30
N GLY A 259 6.65 -1.19 -5.60
CA GLY A 259 6.44 0.10 -6.25
C GLY A 259 7.53 1.14 -6.00
N SER A 260 8.57 0.87 -5.19
CA SER A 260 9.75 1.75 -5.15
C SER A 260 10.61 1.57 -6.39
N VAL A 261 11.32 2.63 -6.78
CA VAL A 261 12.29 2.57 -7.89
C VAL A 261 13.44 1.66 -7.50
N VAL A 262 13.82 0.78 -8.43
CA VAL A 262 14.96 -0.12 -8.30
C VAL A 262 15.84 -0.08 -9.55
N HIS A 263 17.10 -0.46 -9.37
CA HIS A 263 18.04 -0.75 -10.44
C HIS A 263 18.65 -2.13 -10.21
N LEU A 264 18.92 -2.87 -11.29
CA LEU A 264 19.43 -4.25 -11.23
C LEU A 264 20.80 -4.30 -11.89
N LEU A 265 21.85 -4.55 -11.12
CA LEU A 265 23.23 -4.67 -11.62
C LEU A 265 23.62 -6.14 -11.77
N SER A 266 24.02 -6.55 -12.97
CA SER A 266 24.48 -7.93 -13.16
C SER A 266 25.83 -8.17 -12.50
N GLN A 267 25.96 -9.34 -11.89
CA GLN A 267 27.23 -9.84 -11.35
C GLN A 267 28.15 -10.48 -12.37
N TYR A 268 27.78 -10.50 -13.65
CA TYR A 268 28.67 -10.98 -14.68
C TYR A 268 30.00 -10.23 -14.63
N THR A 269 31.11 -10.96 -14.79
CA THR A 269 32.47 -10.40 -14.63
C THR A 269 32.72 -9.67 -13.30
N ASN A 270 32.15 -10.20 -12.21
CA ASN A 270 32.24 -9.68 -10.84
C ASN A 270 31.67 -8.25 -10.69
N GLY A 271 30.46 -8.04 -11.19
CA GLY A 271 29.75 -6.75 -11.08
C GLY A 271 30.01 -5.75 -12.20
N ASN A 272 30.76 -6.15 -13.24
CA ASN A 272 30.98 -5.34 -14.44
C ASN A 272 30.03 -5.70 -15.60
N GLY A 273 28.95 -6.45 -15.30
CA GLY A 273 27.94 -6.87 -16.28
C GLY A 273 27.00 -5.76 -16.72
N GLY A 274 27.00 -4.61 -16.01
CA GLY A 274 26.12 -3.47 -16.28
C GLY A 274 24.74 -3.60 -15.67
N PHE A 275 23.99 -2.49 -15.72
CA PHE A 275 22.62 -2.38 -15.22
C PHE A 275 21.61 -2.81 -16.27
N LEU A 276 20.53 -3.48 -15.85
CA LEU A 276 19.40 -3.86 -16.69
C LEU A 276 18.70 -2.63 -17.25
N ASP A 277 18.64 -2.52 -18.57
CA ASP A 277 18.19 -1.32 -19.27
C ASP A 277 17.34 -1.69 -20.49
N VAL A 278 16.45 -0.78 -20.90
CA VAL A 278 15.68 -0.93 -22.13
C VAL A 278 16.27 -0.06 -23.23
N CYS A 279 16.46 -0.65 -24.41
CA CYS A 279 16.88 0.09 -25.58
C CYS A 279 16.29 -0.53 -26.83
N TRP A 280 16.21 0.28 -27.88
CA TRP A 280 15.76 -0.11 -29.22
C TRP A 280 14.32 -0.62 -29.27
N GLY A 281 13.50 -0.06 -30.16
CA GLY A 281 12.15 -0.59 -30.37
C GLY A 281 12.23 -2.06 -30.79
N PHE A 282 11.45 -2.93 -30.14
CA PHE A 282 11.38 -4.34 -30.50
C PHE A 282 10.20 -4.59 -31.44
N ALA A 283 10.49 -5.15 -32.61
CA ALA A 283 9.46 -5.46 -33.60
C ALA A 283 8.74 -6.77 -33.22
N GLY A 284 7.72 -6.67 -32.37
CA GLY A 284 6.88 -7.80 -31.95
C GLY A 284 5.49 -7.36 -31.52
N ALA A 285 4.49 -8.23 -31.68
CA ALA A 285 3.12 -7.94 -31.24
C ALA A 285 3.08 -7.70 -29.72
N ASN A 286 2.53 -6.55 -29.31
CA ASN A 286 2.48 -6.10 -27.90
C ASN A 286 3.86 -5.96 -27.22
N ALA A 287 4.95 -5.96 -27.98
CA ALA A 287 6.29 -5.63 -27.50
C ALA A 287 6.56 -4.12 -27.64
N LYS A 288 7.49 -3.61 -26.84
CA LYS A 288 7.93 -2.22 -26.86
C LYS A 288 9.42 -2.11 -27.14
N TYR A 289 10.26 -2.58 -26.22
CA TYR A 289 11.71 -2.39 -26.29
C TYR A 289 12.46 -3.71 -26.07
N GLY A 290 13.67 -3.80 -26.62
CA GLY A 290 14.62 -4.85 -26.25
C GLY A 290 15.23 -4.55 -24.87
N VAL A 291 15.71 -5.60 -24.20
CA VAL A 291 16.33 -5.49 -22.89
C VAL A 291 17.80 -5.91 -22.98
N TYR A 292 18.67 -5.09 -22.40
CA TYR A 292 20.12 -5.21 -22.48
C TYR A 292 20.74 -4.82 -21.14
N THR A 293 22.07 -4.74 -21.09
CA THR A 293 22.77 -4.05 -20.01
C THR A 293 23.57 -2.85 -20.49
N THR A 294 23.72 -1.86 -19.61
CA THR A 294 24.52 -0.65 -19.86
C THR A 294 25.35 -0.25 -18.64
N GLU A 295 26.35 0.61 -18.82
CA GLU A 295 27.23 1.05 -17.73
C GLU A 295 26.52 1.99 -16.73
N SER A 296 25.52 2.74 -17.19
CA SER A 296 24.75 3.67 -16.34
C SER A 296 23.59 2.96 -15.65
N GLN A 297 23.28 3.34 -14.40
CA GLN A 297 22.06 2.87 -13.73
C GLN A 297 20.77 3.35 -14.42
N ASP A 298 20.87 4.46 -15.14
CA ASP A 298 19.80 5.07 -15.91
C ASP A 298 20.45 5.92 -16.99
N ARG A 299 20.38 5.47 -18.24
CA ARG A 299 21.03 6.15 -19.36
C ARG A 299 20.15 7.27 -19.91
N ASP A 300 18.84 7.07 -19.97
CA ASP A 300 17.91 7.96 -20.65
C ASP A 300 16.46 7.82 -20.15
N GLU A 301 15.94 8.88 -19.53
CA GLU A 301 14.52 9.03 -19.15
C GLU A 301 13.92 7.87 -18.31
N GLY A 302 14.75 7.18 -17.51
CA GLY A 302 14.30 6.06 -16.69
C GLY A 302 14.46 4.68 -17.36
N SER A 303 15.21 4.57 -18.47
CA SER A 303 15.43 3.31 -19.19
C SER A 303 16.03 2.20 -18.33
N GLY A 304 16.89 2.55 -17.38
CA GLY A 304 17.50 1.61 -16.42
C GLY A 304 16.75 1.51 -15.09
N SER A 305 15.63 2.24 -14.94
CA SER A 305 14.81 2.25 -13.73
C SER A 305 13.67 1.24 -13.82
N TRP A 306 13.40 0.55 -12.72
CA TRP A 306 12.34 -0.46 -12.65
C TRP A 306 11.51 -0.32 -11.38
N LYS A 307 10.33 -0.96 -11.36
CA LYS A 307 9.52 -1.17 -10.16
C LYS A 307 9.06 -2.62 -10.10
N PHE A 308 9.28 -3.27 -8.96
CA PHE A 308 8.58 -4.51 -8.65
C PHE A 308 7.13 -4.20 -8.29
N LEU A 309 6.20 -4.89 -8.94
CA LEU A 309 4.77 -4.84 -8.68
C LEU A 309 4.28 -6.25 -8.37
N ARG A 310 3.30 -6.39 -7.47
CA ARG A 310 2.70 -7.70 -7.20
C ARG A 310 2.10 -8.28 -8.48
N ALA A 311 2.44 -9.52 -8.80
CA ALA A 311 1.64 -10.31 -9.74
C ALA A 311 0.40 -10.76 -8.96
N ASN A 312 -0.77 -10.21 -9.30
CA ASN A 312 -2.01 -10.64 -8.66
C ASN A 312 -2.24 -12.13 -9.00
N ALA A 313 -2.57 -12.93 -7.99
CA ALA A 313 -3.00 -14.31 -8.18
C ALA A 313 -4.41 -14.39 -8.79
#